data_AF-A0A813GUL4-F1
#
_entry.id   AF-A0A813GUL4-F1
#
_cell.length_a   1.000
_cell.length_b   1.000
_cell.length_c   1.000
_cell.angle_alpha   90.00
_cell.angle_beta   90.00
_cell.angle_gamma   90.00
#
_symmetry.space_group_name_H-M   'P 1'
#
loop_
_entity.id
_entity.type
_entity.pdbx_description
1 polymer ?
#
loop_
_entity_poly.entity_id
_entity_poly.type
_entity_poly.pdbx_seq_one_letter_code
_entity_poly.pdbx_strand_id
1 'polypeptide(L)'
;LTKRAKSDRLEEDQGDDFVEVLKQLPEAPVLSRANLAASRFGEAVAEMKRRAQERREQQQRNTELEGSLRELVSRAESAGGADEHQTAYHELHQTLRQVDGLVEGGAPGAPGGEALEALRRKAGAVLQEKKTMDETAQQAEARLREATLATTSTPEMLESALQDVAVKQQSGALHRSSLSASLLDSARRQLLALLRPELEEHMRKVRAPGAAESASGAEALASARHVLQRMEAACQPTCAEECREAARRCEEAESELQEGQRQHRSRAEAKEKLRHCHGSGDPVCLEAALNEARSIGVPDAHTLEAEARLRELRTAERQVQKALEAGDRVHLSAALEEAARQGLKTPVVDEAQQKLQSSKTSGLVSAIRQRDYHGLRQAIAEANVLFLAGCQLDLQAQCILGVWIICGCHDALKIDKWSLWLGIQRCTACRPAM
;
A
#
# COMPACT_ATOMS: atom_id res chain seq x y z
N LEU A 1 40.59 62.16 -57.48
CA LEU A 1 39.65 61.09 -57.90
C LEU A 1 40.22 59.69 -57.64
N THR A 2 41.39 59.32 -58.19
CA THR A 2 42.02 57.99 -57.96
C THR A 2 42.13 57.59 -56.49
N LYS A 3 42.59 58.47 -55.59
CA LYS A 3 42.66 58.17 -54.15
C LYS A 3 41.27 57.88 -53.55
N ARG A 4 40.22 58.57 -54.01
CA ARG A 4 38.84 58.35 -53.56
C ARG A 4 38.32 57.02 -54.08
N ALA A 5 38.55 56.68 -55.35
CA ALA A 5 38.20 55.38 -55.93
C ALA A 5 38.93 54.21 -55.24
N LYS A 6 40.24 54.33 -55.00
CA LYS A 6 41.01 53.30 -54.27
C LYS A 6 40.55 53.07 -52.84
N SER A 7 39.98 54.09 -52.19
CA SER A 7 39.44 54.02 -50.82
C SER A 7 37.92 53.82 -50.79
N ASP A 8 37.29 53.56 -51.94
CA ASP A 8 35.84 53.34 -52.08
C ASP A 8 34.99 54.50 -51.55
N ARG A 9 35.53 55.73 -51.56
CA ARG A 9 34.85 56.99 -51.17
C ARG A 9 34.25 57.74 -52.37
N LEU A 10 34.15 57.06 -53.51
CA LEU A 10 33.56 57.55 -54.74
C LEU A 10 32.42 56.60 -55.09
N GLU A 11 31.25 57.14 -55.39
CA GLU A 11 30.12 56.29 -55.81
C GLU A 11 30.38 55.72 -57.21
N GLU A 12 29.81 54.55 -57.50
CA GLU A 12 30.02 53.85 -58.78
C GLU A 12 29.59 54.71 -59.97
N ASP A 13 28.40 55.30 -59.90
CA ASP A 13 27.84 56.16 -60.94
C ASP A 13 28.69 57.41 -61.17
N GLN A 14 29.14 58.06 -60.08
CA GLN A 14 30.06 59.19 -60.15
C GLN A 14 31.42 58.79 -60.77
N GLY A 15 31.89 57.58 -60.48
CA GLY A 15 33.11 57.03 -61.06
C GLY A 15 33.01 56.89 -62.57
N ASP A 16 31.90 56.38 -63.07
CA ASP A 16 31.63 56.24 -64.50
C ASP A 16 31.53 57.58 -65.21
N ASP A 17 30.76 58.52 -64.65
CA ASP A 17 30.61 59.86 -65.19
C ASP A 17 31.98 60.55 -65.35
N PHE A 18 32.84 60.46 -64.34
CA PHE A 18 34.19 61.02 -64.42
C PHE A 18 35.09 60.29 -65.42
N VAL A 19 34.98 58.96 -65.55
CA VAL A 19 35.74 58.21 -66.57
C VAL A 19 35.29 58.61 -67.97
N GLU A 20 34.00 58.80 -68.19
CA GLU A 20 33.44 59.19 -69.49
C GLU A 20 33.85 60.61 -69.89
N VAL A 21 33.79 61.56 -68.96
CA VAL A 21 34.30 62.93 -69.19
C VAL A 21 35.79 62.93 -69.49
N LEU A 22 36.60 62.13 -68.78
CA LEU A 22 38.05 62.07 -68.99
C LEU A 22 38.43 61.38 -70.31
N LYS A 23 37.60 60.49 -70.86
CA LYS A 23 37.78 59.90 -72.19
C LYS A 23 37.64 60.90 -73.33
N GLN A 24 36.93 62.01 -73.11
CA GLN A 24 36.70 63.06 -74.12
C GLN A 24 37.88 64.05 -74.24
N LEU A 25 38.91 63.92 -73.38
CA LEU A 25 40.09 64.79 -73.44
C LEU A 25 40.98 64.44 -74.66
N PRO A 26 41.56 65.43 -75.34
CA PRO A 26 42.39 65.20 -76.53
C PRO A 26 43.71 64.48 -76.19
N GLU A 27 44.04 63.42 -76.94
CA GLU A 27 45.24 62.60 -76.76
C GLU A 27 46.51 63.23 -77.36
N ALA A 28 46.81 64.48 -77.01
CA ALA A 28 48.03 65.15 -77.45
C ALA A 28 49.26 64.69 -76.62
N PRO A 29 50.45 64.50 -77.22
CA PRO A 29 51.67 64.08 -76.51
C PRO A 29 52.10 65.06 -75.40
N VAL A 30 51.74 66.35 -75.55
CA VAL A 30 51.97 67.40 -74.54
C VAL A 30 51.18 67.14 -73.25
N LEU A 31 50.10 66.34 -73.30
CA LEU A 31 49.24 65.99 -72.17
C LEU A 31 49.51 64.58 -71.60
N SER A 32 50.64 63.96 -71.95
CA SER A 32 50.99 62.59 -71.52
C SER A 32 50.82 62.32 -70.01
N ARG A 33 51.15 63.27 -69.14
CA ARG A 33 50.94 63.14 -67.68
C ARG A 33 49.46 63.13 -67.28
N ALA A 34 48.62 63.92 -67.96
CA ALA A 34 47.19 63.94 -67.74
C ALA A 34 46.53 62.64 -68.26
N ASN A 35 46.96 62.16 -69.43
CA ASN A 35 46.48 60.89 -70.00
C ASN A 35 46.83 59.70 -69.09
N LEU A 36 48.05 59.66 -68.53
CA LEU A 36 48.44 58.66 -67.54
C LEU A 36 47.60 58.74 -66.25
N ALA A 37 47.28 59.95 -65.78
CA ALA A 37 46.45 60.14 -64.59
C ALA A 37 45.00 59.71 -64.83
N ALA A 38 44.44 59.99 -66.01
CA ALA A 38 43.12 59.56 -66.44
C ALA A 38 43.04 58.03 -66.56
N SER A 39 44.04 57.38 -67.17
CA SER A 39 44.15 55.92 -67.25
C SER A 39 44.20 55.26 -65.86
N ARG A 40 45.09 55.74 -64.97
CA ARG A 40 45.18 55.25 -63.57
C ARG A 40 43.89 55.46 -62.78
N PHE A 41 43.13 56.50 -63.10
CA PHE A 41 41.82 56.71 -62.51
C PHE A 41 40.80 55.70 -63.04
N GLY A 42 40.75 55.46 -64.36
CA GLY A 42 39.90 54.43 -64.96
C GLY A 42 40.17 53.03 -64.41
N GLU A 43 41.43 52.65 -64.25
CA GLU A 43 41.81 51.40 -63.57
C GLU A 43 41.31 51.35 -62.12
N ALA A 44 41.45 52.46 -61.37
CA ALA A 44 40.99 52.53 -60.00
C ALA A 44 39.46 52.46 -59.88
N VAL A 45 38.70 52.99 -60.83
CA VAL A 45 37.23 52.86 -60.89
C VAL A 45 36.82 51.44 -61.25
N ALA A 46 37.49 50.80 -62.22
CA ALA A 46 37.23 49.40 -62.56
C ALA A 46 37.51 48.47 -61.36
N GLU A 47 38.61 48.69 -60.65
CA GLU A 47 38.96 47.92 -59.44
C GLU A 47 38.02 48.20 -58.25
N MET A 48 37.54 49.44 -58.11
CA MET A 48 36.51 49.79 -57.13
C MET A 48 35.19 49.04 -57.44
N LYS A 49 34.76 49.01 -58.69
CA LYS A 49 33.58 48.26 -59.14
C LYS A 49 33.71 46.76 -58.91
N ARG A 50 34.88 46.18 -59.23
CA ARG A 50 35.16 44.76 -58.94
C ARG A 50 34.99 44.46 -57.45
N ARG A 51 35.62 45.26 -56.58
CA ARG A 51 35.48 45.11 -55.11
C ARG A 51 34.05 45.34 -54.63
N ALA A 52 33.29 46.24 -55.26
CA ALA A 52 31.89 46.46 -54.93
C ALA A 52 31.00 45.28 -55.34
N GLN A 53 31.21 44.71 -56.52
CA GLN A 53 30.54 43.49 -56.97
C GLN A 53 30.85 42.31 -56.05
N GLU A 54 32.12 42.12 -55.69
CA GLU A 54 32.54 41.08 -54.72
C GLU A 54 31.87 41.28 -53.36
N ARG A 55 31.74 42.53 -52.88
CA ARG A 55 30.98 42.82 -51.65
C ARG A 55 29.50 42.48 -51.77
N ARG A 56 28.85 42.79 -52.91
CA ARG A 56 27.43 42.44 -53.14
C ARG A 56 27.23 40.92 -53.18
N GLU A 57 28.09 40.19 -53.89
CA GLU A 57 28.06 38.72 -53.94
C GLU A 57 28.29 38.11 -52.55
N GLN A 58 29.25 38.65 -51.80
CA GLN A 58 29.51 38.20 -50.43
C GLN A 58 28.32 38.48 -49.50
N GLN A 59 27.69 39.65 -49.61
CA GLN A 59 26.52 40.01 -48.83
C GLN A 59 25.32 39.11 -49.15
N GLN A 60 25.10 38.81 -50.45
CA GLN A 60 24.06 37.89 -50.87
C GLN A 60 24.27 36.48 -50.31
N ARG A 61 25.50 35.95 -50.40
CA ARG A 61 25.87 34.65 -49.80
C ARG A 61 25.64 34.65 -48.28
N ASN A 62 25.99 35.73 -47.59
CA ASN A 62 25.75 35.86 -46.16
C ASN A 62 24.25 35.81 -45.84
N THR A 63 23.40 36.51 -46.61
CA THR A 63 21.94 36.48 -46.40
C THR A 63 21.32 35.11 -46.69
N GLU A 64 21.79 34.40 -47.71
CA GLU A 64 21.35 33.04 -48.04
C GLU A 64 21.73 32.03 -46.94
N LEU A 65 22.95 32.14 -46.41
CA LEU A 65 23.41 31.33 -45.29
C LEU A 65 22.67 31.66 -43.99
N GLU A 66 22.40 32.94 -43.72
CA GLU A 66 21.60 33.36 -42.56
C GLU A 66 20.20 32.75 -42.61
N GLY A 67 19.55 32.80 -43.77
CA GLY A 67 18.23 32.17 -43.99
C GLY A 67 18.27 30.65 -43.78
N SER A 68 19.24 29.99 -44.41
CA SER A 68 19.42 28.54 -44.30
C SER A 68 19.71 28.11 -42.86
N LEU A 69 20.60 28.82 -42.17
CA LEU A 69 20.95 28.52 -40.78
C LEU A 69 19.76 28.76 -39.84
N ARG A 70 18.99 29.83 -40.05
CA ARG A 70 17.76 30.10 -39.28
C ARG A 70 16.74 28.97 -39.44
N GLU A 71 16.51 28.52 -40.67
CA GLU A 71 15.60 27.41 -40.96
C GLU A 71 16.08 26.11 -40.32
N LEU A 72 17.37 25.77 -40.48
CA LEU A 72 17.96 24.55 -39.91
C LEU A 72 17.96 24.56 -38.38
N VAL A 73 18.25 25.68 -37.74
CA VAL A 73 18.11 25.82 -36.29
C VAL A 73 16.66 25.62 -35.88
N SER A 74 15.71 26.25 -36.56
CA SER A 74 14.29 26.08 -36.25
C SER A 74 13.83 24.64 -36.44
N ARG A 75 14.30 23.94 -37.49
CA ARG A 75 14.03 22.52 -37.74
C ARG A 75 14.66 21.64 -36.67
N ALA A 76 15.89 21.91 -36.25
CA ALA A 76 16.59 21.14 -35.22
C ALA A 76 15.92 21.30 -33.83
N GLU A 77 15.45 22.51 -33.50
CA GLU A 77 14.72 22.81 -32.26
C GLU A 77 13.31 22.21 -32.24
N SER A 78 12.64 22.14 -33.39
CA SER A 78 11.25 21.66 -33.48
C SER A 78 11.14 20.17 -33.79
N ALA A 79 12.21 19.55 -34.29
CA ALA A 79 12.20 18.13 -34.53
C ALA A 79 12.06 17.38 -33.18
N GLY A 80 11.28 16.31 -33.20
CA GLY A 80 11.02 15.44 -32.04
C GLY A 80 10.93 13.97 -32.45
N GLY A 81 11.75 13.52 -33.41
CA GLY A 81 11.74 12.16 -33.95
C GLY A 81 13.02 11.75 -34.72
N ALA A 82 13.49 10.53 -34.46
CA ALA A 82 14.85 10.03 -34.72
C ALA A 82 15.43 10.22 -36.14
N ASP A 83 14.64 10.01 -37.20
CA ASP A 83 15.21 9.90 -38.55
C ASP A 83 15.34 11.27 -39.26
N GLU A 84 14.36 12.16 -39.09
CA GLU A 84 14.43 13.54 -39.59
C GLU A 84 15.39 14.41 -38.75
N HIS A 85 15.65 14.00 -37.51
CA HIS A 85 16.65 14.66 -36.66
C HIS A 85 18.06 14.51 -37.22
N GLN A 86 18.45 13.29 -37.60
CA GLN A 86 19.84 13.03 -37.93
C GLN A 86 20.28 13.76 -39.20
N THR A 87 19.37 13.90 -40.17
CA THR A 87 19.59 14.72 -41.37
C THR A 87 19.66 16.22 -41.02
N ALA A 88 18.72 16.75 -40.24
CA ALA A 88 18.71 18.16 -39.84
C ALA A 88 19.98 18.56 -39.05
N TYR A 89 20.45 17.73 -38.12
CA TYR A 89 21.69 17.99 -37.38
C TYR A 89 22.95 17.88 -38.26
N HIS A 90 22.94 16.98 -39.25
CA HIS A 90 24.05 16.87 -40.20
C HIS A 90 24.13 18.08 -41.14
N GLU A 91 22.97 18.50 -41.68
CA GLU A 91 22.83 19.72 -42.48
C GLU A 91 23.28 20.95 -41.67
N LEU A 92 22.80 21.09 -40.42
CA LEU A 92 23.20 22.18 -39.52
C LEU A 92 24.72 22.21 -39.28
N HIS A 93 25.34 21.06 -39.05
CA HIS A 93 26.80 20.96 -38.88
C HIS A 93 27.54 21.35 -40.17
N GLN A 94 27.03 20.96 -41.34
CA GLN A 94 27.63 21.30 -42.62
C GLN A 94 27.54 22.81 -42.90
N THR A 95 26.38 23.43 -42.67
CA THR A 95 26.18 24.88 -42.83
C THR A 95 27.02 25.68 -41.84
N LEU A 96 27.17 25.21 -40.60
CA LEU A 96 28.07 25.83 -39.63
C LEU A 96 29.52 25.86 -40.09
N ARG A 97 30.04 24.78 -40.69
CA ARG A 97 31.41 24.76 -41.26
C ARG A 97 31.58 25.79 -42.40
N GLN A 98 30.54 26.00 -43.20
CA GLN A 98 30.56 27.02 -44.26
C GLN A 98 30.58 28.43 -43.66
N VAL A 99 29.80 28.68 -42.61
CA VAL A 99 29.81 29.96 -41.87
C VAL A 99 31.16 30.19 -41.20
N ASP A 100 31.76 29.17 -40.58
CA ASP A 100 33.09 29.25 -39.97
C ASP A 100 34.15 29.67 -41.00
N GLY A 101 34.14 29.06 -42.18
CA GLY A 101 35.08 29.41 -43.26
C GLY A 101 34.92 30.85 -43.79
N LEU A 102 33.69 31.40 -43.76
CA LEU A 102 33.45 32.79 -44.14
C LEU A 102 33.89 33.78 -43.06
N VAL A 103 33.71 33.43 -41.78
CA VAL A 103 34.12 34.27 -40.65
C VAL A 103 35.65 34.31 -40.53
N GLU A 104 36.34 33.19 -40.75
CA GLU A 104 37.80 33.13 -40.71
C GLU A 104 38.46 33.83 -41.92
N GLY A 105 37.78 33.89 -43.07
CA GLY A 105 38.27 34.57 -44.28
C GLY A 105 37.91 36.06 -44.38
N GLY A 106 37.06 36.59 -43.51
CA GLY A 106 36.49 37.93 -43.60
C GLY A 106 37.23 39.00 -42.79
N ALA A 107 37.34 40.22 -43.33
CA ALA A 107 37.82 41.38 -42.58
C ALA A 107 36.83 41.78 -41.48
N PRO A 108 37.28 42.03 -40.23
CA PRO A 108 36.40 42.38 -39.11
C PRO A 108 35.68 43.71 -39.38
N GLY A 109 34.34 43.71 -39.29
CA GLY A 109 33.52 44.93 -39.37
C GLY A 109 32.51 45.02 -40.52
N ALA A 110 32.23 43.93 -41.26
CA ALA A 110 31.18 43.95 -42.28
C ALA A 110 29.77 44.06 -41.64
N PRO A 111 28.95 45.07 -42.01
CA PRO A 111 27.58 45.20 -41.53
C PRO A 111 26.75 44.00 -42.04
N GLY A 112 26.21 43.21 -41.10
CA GLY A 112 25.53 41.93 -41.38
C GLY A 112 26.11 40.72 -40.63
N GLY A 113 27.28 40.86 -39.98
CA GLY A 113 27.90 39.76 -39.22
C GLY A 113 27.20 39.39 -37.91
N GLU A 114 26.56 40.34 -37.22
CA GLU A 114 26.03 40.09 -35.87
C GLU A 114 24.88 39.07 -35.83
N ALA A 115 23.97 39.09 -36.81
CA ALA A 115 22.87 38.14 -36.91
C ALA A 115 23.37 36.73 -37.22
N LEU A 116 24.33 36.62 -38.16
CA LEU A 116 24.97 35.36 -38.52
C LEU A 116 25.79 34.79 -37.36
N GLU A 117 26.50 35.63 -36.61
CA GLU A 117 27.22 35.22 -35.39
C GLU A 117 26.26 34.77 -34.28
N ALA A 118 25.15 35.46 -34.07
CA ALA A 118 24.14 35.07 -33.09
C ALA A 118 23.53 33.70 -33.45
N LEU A 119 23.19 33.49 -34.72
CA LEU A 119 22.71 32.20 -35.21
C LEU A 119 23.79 31.12 -35.12
N ARG A 120 25.06 31.45 -35.40
CA ARG A 120 26.20 30.52 -35.23
C ARG A 120 26.31 30.04 -33.79
N ARG A 121 26.26 30.96 -32.81
CA ARG A 121 26.28 30.61 -31.39
C ARG A 121 25.08 29.75 -31.00
N LYS A 122 23.88 30.10 -31.50
CA LYS A 122 22.65 29.35 -31.25
C LYS A 122 22.71 27.92 -31.84
N ALA A 123 23.12 27.79 -33.09
CA ALA A 123 23.32 26.50 -33.75
C ALA A 123 24.37 25.64 -33.05
N GLY A 124 25.47 26.26 -32.58
CA GLY A 124 26.47 25.59 -31.75
C GLY A 124 25.90 25.07 -30.42
N ALA A 125 25.06 25.84 -29.76
CA ALA A 125 24.37 25.41 -28.54
C ALA A 125 23.45 24.22 -28.78
N VAL A 126 22.65 24.26 -29.86
CA VAL A 126 21.76 23.16 -30.28
C VAL A 126 22.54 21.87 -30.59
N LEU A 127 23.68 21.96 -31.28
CA LEU A 127 24.54 20.80 -31.53
C LEU A 127 25.17 20.25 -30.23
N GLN A 128 25.56 21.13 -29.32
CA GLN A 128 26.12 20.73 -28.04
C GLN A 128 25.07 20.03 -27.16
N GLU A 129 23.85 20.54 -27.12
CA GLU A 129 22.71 19.91 -26.45
C GLU A 129 22.44 18.51 -27.03
N LYS A 130 22.36 18.40 -28.36
CA LYS A 130 22.20 17.11 -29.05
C LYS A 130 23.31 16.12 -28.70
N LYS A 131 24.56 16.57 -28.63
CA LYS A 131 25.69 15.74 -28.19
C LYS A 131 25.50 15.25 -26.75
N THR A 132 25.08 16.11 -25.83
CA THR A 132 24.82 15.70 -24.44
C THR A 132 23.66 14.71 -24.32
N MET A 133 22.62 14.86 -25.15
CA MET A 133 21.52 13.89 -25.22
C MET A 133 21.99 12.54 -25.77
N ASP A 134 22.79 12.53 -26.85
CA ASP A 134 23.36 11.31 -27.43
C ASP A 134 24.27 10.58 -26.43
N GLU A 135 25.12 11.31 -25.70
CA GLU A 135 25.97 10.76 -24.64
C GLU A 135 25.12 10.17 -23.50
N THR A 136 24.05 10.86 -23.10
CA THR A 136 23.11 10.38 -22.08
C THR A 136 22.38 9.11 -22.55
N ALA A 137 22.01 9.05 -23.82
CA ALA A 137 21.39 7.87 -24.44
C ALA A 137 22.35 6.68 -24.46
N GLN A 138 23.60 6.88 -24.88
CA GLN A 138 24.63 5.84 -24.87
C GLN A 138 24.92 5.33 -23.47
N GLN A 139 25.00 6.22 -22.47
CA GLN A 139 25.19 5.84 -21.07
C GLN A 139 24.00 5.05 -20.53
N ALA A 140 22.78 5.48 -20.82
CA ALA A 140 21.57 4.77 -20.42
C ALA A 140 21.48 3.38 -21.09
N GLU A 141 21.82 3.30 -22.38
CA GLU A 141 21.87 2.05 -23.13
C GLU A 141 22.93 1.10 -22.58
N ALA A 142 24.14 1.60 -22.31
CA ALA A 142 25.22 0.82 -21.74
C ALA A 142 24.83 0.23 -20.36
N ARG A 143 24.24 1.05 -19.48
CA ARG A 143 23.73 0.58 -18.17
C ARG A 143 22.64 -0.47 -18.31
N LEU A 144 21.70 -0.26 -19.24
CA LEU A 144 20.63 -1.21 -19.48
C LEU A 144 21.17 -2.54 -20.03
N ARG A 145 22.13 -2.49 -20.96
CA ARG A 145 22.83 -3.68 -21.48
C ARG A 145 23.63 -4.39 -20.39
N GLU A 146 24.35 -3.65 -19.56
CA GLU A 146 25.10 -4.20 -18.43
C GLU A 146 24.17 -4.93 -17.45
N ALA A 147 23.05 -4.30 -17.07
CA ALA A 147 22.06 -4.92 -16.20
C ALA A 147 21.42 -6.17 -16.84
N THR A 148 21.19 -6.16 -18.16
CA THR A 148 20.60 -7.29 -18.91
C THR A 148 21.58 -8.44 -19.07
N LEU A 149 22.85 -8.16 -19.36
CA LEU A 149 23.88 -9.16 -19.66
C LEU A 149 24.66 -9.65 -18.43
N ALA A 150 24.47 -9.03 -17.26
CA ALA A 150 25.14 -9.44 -16.04
C ALA A 150 24.83 -10.91 -15.71
N THR A 151 25.88 -11.71 -15.51
CA THR A 151 25.80 -13.12 -15.13
C THR A 151 25.03 -13.33 -13.82
N THR A 152 24.97 -12.29 -12.99
CA THR A 152 24.18 -12.17 -11.76
C THR A 152 23.28 -10.96 -11.83
N SER A 153 22.46 -10.85 -12.88
CA SER A 153 21.42 -9.82 -12.96
C SER A 153 20.46 -9.95 -11.78
N THR A 154 20.41 -8.94 -10.92
CA THR A 154 19.38 -8.84 -9.88
C THR A 154 18.22 -7.98 -10.38
N PRO A 155 16.98 -8.21 -9.91
CA PRO A 155 15.84 -7.42 -10.35
C PRO A 155 16.01 -5.92 -10.03
N GLU A 156 16.67 -5.57 -8.92
CA GLU A 156 16.91 -4.17 -8.52
C GLU A 156 17.79 -3.41 -9.51
N MET A 157 18.80 -4.08 -10.10
CA MET A 157 19.68 -3.44 -11.10
C MET A 157 18.92 -3.12 -12.38
N LEU A 158 18.08 -4.05 -12.85
CA LEU A 158 17.24 -3.85 -14.04
C LEU A 158 16.16 -2.79 -13.79
N GLU A 159 15.51 -2.81 -12.63
CA GLU A 159 14.52 -1.79 -12.23
C GLU A 159 15.14 -0.40 -12.20
N SER A 160 16.30 -0.25 -11.55
CA SER A 160 17.01 1.02 -11.47
C SER A 160 17.41 1.53 -12.87
N ALA A 161 17.90 0.66 -13.75
CA ALA A 161 18.24 1.04 -15.12
C ALA A 161 17.00 1.46 -15.94
N LEU A 162 15.89 0.72 -15.84
CA LEU A 162 14.63 1.07 -16.51
C LEU A 162 14.02 2.36 -15.95
N GLN A 163 14.12 2.60 -14.65
CA GLN A 163 13.64 3.81 -14.00
C GLN A 163 14.50 5.03 -14.37
N ASP A 164 15.82 4.89 -14.44
CA ASP A 164 16.73 5.96 -14.92
C ASP A 164 16.36 6.37 -16.36
N VAL A 165 16.09 5.40 -17.23
CA VAL A 165 15.60 5.67 -18.59
C VAL A 165 14.27 6.44 -18.56
N ALA A 166 13.30 5.99 -17.76
CA ALA A 166 12.00 6.64 -17.66
C ALA A 166 12.11 8.08 -17.14
N VAL A 167 12.93 8.32 -16.10
CA VAL A 167 13.17 9.65 -15.53
C VAL A 167 13.83 10.57 -16.56
N LYS A 168 14.84 10.08 -17.29
CA LYS A 168 15.51 10.85 -18.36
C LYS A 168 14.58 11.16 -19.53
N GLN A 169 13.66 10.26 -19.86
CA GLN A 169 12.63 10.52 -20.87
C GLN A 169 11.61 11.56 -20.40
N GLN A 170 11.22 11.53 -19.13
CA GLN A 170 10.28 12.49 -18.56
C GLN A 170 10.87 13.89 -18.43
N SER A 171 12.17 14.00 -18.10
CA SER A 171 12.87 15.28 -17.99
C SER A 171 13.26 15.90 -19.34
N GLY A 172 13.11 15.15 -20.45
CA GLY A 172 13.55 15.57 -21.78
C GLY A 172 15.05 15.37 -22.04
N ALA A 173 15.81 14.88 -21.07
CA ALA A 173 17.24 14.58 -21.23
C ALA A 173 17.51 13.41 -22.21
N LEU A 174 16.49 12.61 -22.50
CA LEU A 174 16.56 11.48 -23.43
C LEU A 174 15.31 11.43 -24.31
N HIS A 175 15.49 11.30 -25.62
CA HIS A 175 14.37 11.18 -26.53
C HIS A 175 13.76 9.77 -26.46
N ARG A 176 12.43 9.63 -26.60
CA ARG A 176 11.75 8.32 -26.51
C ARG A 176 12.27 7.29 -27.52
N SER A 177 12.75 7.77 -28.66
CA SER A 177 13.33 6.97 -29.74
C SER A 177 14.85 6.82 -29.68
N SER A 178 15.53 7.42 -28.69
CA SER A 178 17.00 7.34 -28.58
C SER A 178 17.51 5.94 -28.18
N LEU A 179 16.64 5.10 -27.61
CA LEU A 179 16.96 3.75 -27.18
C LEU A 179 16.23 2.74 -28.07
N SER A 180 16.90 1.62 -28.34
CA SER A 180 16.28 0.52 -29.07
C SER A 180 15.09 -0.04 -28.31
N ALA A 181 13.91 -0.03 -28.94
CA ALA A 181 12.69 -0.63 -28.40
C ALA A 181 12.90 -2.11 -28.04
N SER A 182 13.66 -2.85 -28.85
CA SER A 182 13.96 -4.27 -28.60
C SER A 182 14.81 -4.48 -27.34
N LEU A 183 15.71 -3.55 -27.02
CA LEU A 183 16.50 -3.62 -25.80
C LEU A 183 15.63 -3.38 -24.57
N LEU A 184 14.75 -2.37 -24.62
CA LEU A 184 13.80 -2.08 -23.54
C LEU A 184 12.85 -3.26 -23.32
N ASP A 185 12.31 -3.84 -24.39
CA ASP A 185 11.42 -5.00 -24.30
C ASP A 185 12.14 -6.23 -23.75
N SER A 186 13.40 -6.47 -24.18
CA SER A 186 14.22 -7.56 -23.64
C SER A 186 14.49 -7.38 -22.15
N ALA A 187 14.87 -6.18 -21.71
CA ALA A 187 15.14 -5.89 -20.30
C ALA A 187 13.88 -6.06 -19.43
N ARG A 188 12.72 -5.60 -19.90
CA ARG A 188 11.42 -5.78 -19.22
C ARG A 188 11.03 -7.25 -19.10
N ARG A 189 11.17 -8.03 -20.18
CA ARG A 189 10.90 -9.48 -20.16
C ARG A 189 11.85 -10.22 -19.21
N GLN A 190 13.12 -9.84 -19.16
CA GLN A 190 14.08 -10.42 -18.23
C GLN A 190 13.75 -10.07 -16.77
N LEU A 191 13.41 -8.82 -16.49
CA LEU A 191 12.96 -8.41 -15.16
C LEU A 191 11.71 -9.19 -14.72
N LEU A 192 10.72 -9.33 -15.62
CA LEU A 192 9.53 -10.15 -15.36
C LEU A 192 9.90 -11.60 -15.00
N ALA A 193 10.85 -12.19 -15.74
CA ALA A 193 11.31 -13.56 -15.48
C ALA A 193 12.02 -13.70 -14.12
N LEU A 194 12.69 -12.65 -13.64
CA LEU A 194 13.34 -12.62 -12.32
C LEU A 194 12.36 -12.40 -11.15
N LEU A 195 11.33 -11.58 -11.35
CA LEU A 195 10.32 -11.29 -10.32
C LEU A 195 9.28 -12.41 -10.16
N ARG A 196 9.02 -13.19 -11.22
CA ARG A 196 8.01 -14.26 -11.22
C ARG A 196 8.24 -15.33 -10.15
N PRO A 197 9.46 -15.88 -9.94
CA PRO A 197 9.73 -16.83 -8.87
C PRO A 197 9.49 -16.25 -7.47
N GLU A 198 9.86 -14.99 -7.24
CA GLU A 198 9.65 -14.28 -5.97
C GLU A 198 8.15 -14.16 -5.67
N LEU A 199 7.36 -13.72 -6.67
CA LEU A 199 5.91 -13.68 -6.57
C LEU A 199 5.33 -15.07 -6.26
N GLU A 200 5.74 -16.10 -7.00
CA GLU A 200 5.24 -17.47 -6.82
C GLU A 200 5.59 -18.04 -5.44
N GLU A 201 6.76 -17.71 -4.89
CA GLU A 201 7.14 -18.08 -3.53
C GLU A 201 6.22 -17.45 -2.49
N HIS A 202 5.96 -16.15 -2.58
CA HIS A 202 5.05 -15.46 -1.67
C HIS A 202 3.62 -15.98 -1.80
N MET A 203 3.14 -16.21 -3.02
CA MET A 203 1.82 -16.81 -3.27
C MET A 203 1.70 -18.22 -2.69
N ARG A 204 2.78 -19.02 -2.73
CA ARG A 204 2.82 -20.33 -2.08
C ARG A 204 2.72 -20.21 -0.55
N LYS A 205 3.37 -19.21 0.05
CA LYS A 205 3.29 -18.92 1.49
C LYS A 205 1.90 -18.47 1.92
N VAL A 206 1.21 -17.65 1.11
CA VAL A 206 -0.19 -17.24 1.37
C VAL A 206 -1.12 -18.46 1.45
N ARG A 207 -0.88 -19.45 0.58
CA ARG A 207 -1.67 -20.69 0.50
C ARG A 207 -1.18 -21.82 1.42
N ALA A 208 -0.19 -21.55 2.26
CA ALA A 208 0.35 -22.57 3.15
C ALA A 208 -0.67 -22.94 4.25
N PRO A 209 -0.72 -24.22 4.68
CA PRO A 209 -1.54 -24.62 5.82
C PRO A 209 -1.21 -23.77 7.05
N GLY A 210 -2.24 -23.25 7.74
CA GLY A 210 -2.08 -22.39 8.91
C GLY A 210 -1.80 -20.91 8.60
N ALA A 211 -1.60 -20.51 7.33
CA ALA A 211 -1.38 -19.12 6.97
C ALA A 211 -2.56 -18.19 7.31
N ALA A 212 -3.79 -18.73 7.34
CA ALA A 212 -4.98 -18.02 7.80
C ALA A 212 -5.06 -17.85 9.32
N GLU A 213 -4.31 -18.64 10.08
CA GLU A 213 -4.31 -18.64 11.55
C GLU A 213 -3.22 -17.73 12.12
N SER A 214 -2.19 -17.44 11.32
CA SER A 214 -1.03 -16.62 11.68
C SER A 214 -0.98 -15.29 10.92
N ALA A 215 -0.13 -14.37 11.39
CA ALA A 215 0.17 -13.14 10.65
C ALA A 215 0.97 -13.39 9.35
N SER A 216 1.62 -14.56 9.23
CA SER A 216 2.52 -14.85 8.11
C SER A 216 1.81 -14.91 6.75
N GLY A 217 0.53 -15.31 6.70
CA GLY A 217 -0.25 -15.27 5.46
C GLY A 217 -0.49 -13.85 4.97
N ALA A 218 -0.81 -12.91 5.88
CA ALA A 218 -1.03 -11.51 5.55
C ALA A 218 0.27 -10.82 5.13
N GLU A 219 1.38 -11.10 5.82
CA GLU A 219 2.72 -10.61 5.44
C GLU A 219 3.13 -11.13 4.06
N ALA A 220 2.94 -12.42 3.78
CA ALA A 220 3.23 -13.01 2.48
C ALA A 220 2.39 -12.38 1.35
N LEU A 221 1.12 -12.07 1.60
CA LEU A 221 0.25 -11.39 0.64
C LEU A 221 0.72 -9.94 0.38
N ALA A 222 1.15 -9.23 1.44
CA ALA A 222 1.72 -7.90 1.29
C ALA A 222 3.01 -7.92 0.45
N SER A 223 3.90 -8.89 0.67
CA SER A 223 5.09 -9.09 -0.15
C SER A 223 4.73 -9.45 -1.60
N ALA A 224 3.77 -10.34 -1.84
CA ALA A 224 3.31 -10.68 -3.19
C ALA A 224 2.78 -9.44 -3.95
N ARG A 225 1.99 -8.60 -3.27
CA ARG A 225 1.50 -7.32 -3.82
C ARG A 225 2.63 -6.34 -4.13
N HIS A 226 3.65 -6.30 -3.28
CA HIS A 226 4.82 -5.45 -3.54
C HIS A 226 5.57 -5.90 -4.82
N VAL A 227 5.76 -7.20 -5.00
CA VAL A 227 6.35 -7.76 -6.24
C VAL A 227 5.47 -7.45 -7.45
N LEU A 228 4.15 -7.60 -7.34
CA LEU A 228 3.21 -7.24 -8.40
C LEU A 228 3.33 -5.76 -8.79
N GLN A 229 3.40 -4.85 -7.82
CA GLN A 229 3.58 -3.42 -8.09
C GLN A 229 4.88 -3.13 -8.84
N ARG A 230 5.97 -3.82 -8.50
CA ARG A 230 7.25 -3.73 -9.24
C ARG A 230 7.08 -4.19 -10.69
N MET A 231 6.39 -5.33 -10.91
CA MET A 231 6.09 -5.85 -12.24
C MET A 231 5.24 -4.87 -13.06
N GLU A 232 4.19 -4.29 -12.48
CA GLU A 232 3.32 -3.34 -13.16
C GLU A 232 4.07 -2.05 -13.53
N ALA A 233 4.85 -1.49 -12.60
CA ALA A 233 5.58 -0.25 -12.84
C ALA A 233 6.64 -0.39 -13.96
N ALA A 234 7.34 -1.51 -14.03
CA ALA A 234 8.46 -1.68 -14.96
C ALA A 234 8.06 -2.39 -16.27
N CYS A 235 7.15 -3.37 -16.21
CA CYS A 235 6.92 -4.32 -17.30
C CYS A 235 5.57 -4.14 -18.02
N GLN A 236 4.59 -3.43 -17.45
CA GLN A 236 3.24 -3.29 -18.01
C GLN A 236 3.20 -2.85 -19.49
N PRO A 237 4.07 -1.96 -20.01
CA PRO A 237 4.03 -1.58 -21.42
C PRO A 237 4.32 -2.74 -22.40
N THR A 238 5.05 -3.76 -21.95
CA THR A 238 5.50 -4.89 -22.81
C THR A 238 4.82 -6.21 -22.43
N CYS A 239 4.43 -6.38 -21.16
CA CYS A 239 3.93 -7.63 -20.57
C CYS A 239 2.60 -7.42 -19.83
N ALA A 240 1.65 -6.74 -20.48
CA ALA A 240 0.38 -6.36 -19.85
C ALA A 240 -0.46 -7.57 -19.40
N GLU A 241 -0.51 -8.64 -20.20
CA GLU A 241 -1.33 -9.81 -19.89
C GLU A 241 -0.75 -10.60 -18.71
N GLU A 242 0.58 -10.76 -18.64
CA GLU A 242 1.24 -11.45 -17.53
C GLU A 242 1.06 -10.69 -16.21
N CYS A 243 1.11 -9.35 -16.25
CA CYS A 243 0.85 -8.52 -15.07
C CYS A 243 -0.62 -8.64 -14.62
N ARG A 244 -1.59 -8.63 -15.56
CA ARG A 244 -3.01 -8.81 -15.22
C ARG A 244 -3.29 -10.19 -14.65
N GLU A 245 -2.69 -11.24 -15.18
CA GLU A 245 -2.83 -12.59 -14.64
C GLU A 245 -2.26 -12.69 -13.22
N ALA A 246 -1.08 -12.11 -12.99
CA ALA A 246 -0.47 -12.02 -11.67
C ALA A 246 -1.35 -11.25 -10.67
N ALA A 247 -1.96 -10.13 -11.10
CA ALA A 247 -2.91 -9.36 -10.30
C ALA A 247 -4.14 -10.19 -9.92
N ARG A 248 -4.78 -10.85 -10.90
CA ARG A 248 -5.94 -11.74 -10.65
C ARG A 248 -5.60 -12.83 -9.64
N ARG A 249 -4.42 -13.46 -9.77
CA ARG A 249 -3.96 -14.50 -8.83
C ARG A 249 -3.78 -13.94 -7.42
N CYS A 250 -3.26 -12.72 -7.26
CA CYS A 250 -3.15 -12.07 -5.95
C CYS A 250 -4.51 -11.79 -5.32
N GLU A 251 -5.49 -11.35 -6.11
CA GLU A 251 -6.88 -11.14 -5.66
C GLU A 251 -7.57 -12.45 -5.25
N GLU A 252 -7.37 -13.52 -6.03
CA GLU A 252 -7.85 -14.87 -5.71
C GLU A 252 -7.26 -15.34 -4.36
N ALA A 253 -5.95 -15.22 -4.16
CA ALA A 253 -5.30 -15.65 -2.92
C ALA A 253 -5.66 -14.78 -1.71
N GLU A 254 -5.91 -13.47 -1.91
CA GLU A 254 -6.45 -12.62 -0.85
C GLU A 254 -7.84 -13.10 -0.42
N SER A 255 -8.69 -13.42 -1.39
CA SER A 255 -10.05 -13.91 -1.13
C SER A 255 -10.01 -15.24 -0.37
N GLU A 256 -9.16 -16.18 -0.81
CA GLU A 256 -8.90 -17.46 -0.13
C GLU A 256 -8.41 -17.25 1.31
N LEU A 257 -7.46 -16.32 1.52
CA LEU A 257 -6.91 -16.03 2.85
C LEU A 257 -7.97 -15.41 3.77
N GLN A 258 -8.76 -14.46 3.28
CA GLN A 258 -9.84 -13.85 4.04
C GLN A 258 -10.93 -14.85 4.40
N GLU A 259 -11.29 -15.74 3.48
CA GLU A 259 -12.22 -16.83 3.75
C GLU A 259 -11.68 -17.78 4.82
N GLY A 260 -10.41 -18.22 4.68
CA GLY A 260 -9.73 -19.03 5.67
C GLY A 260 -9.69 -18.37 7.06
N GLN A 261 -9.44 -17.06 7.12
CA GLN A 261 -9.46 -16.29 8.37
C GLN A 261 -10.86 -16.25 9.00
N ARG A 262 -11.91 -16.08 8.20
CA ARG A 262 -13.30 -16.12 8.68
C ARG A 262 -13.66 -17.50 9.24
N GLN A 263 -13.27 -18.56 8.52
CA GLN A 263 -13.48 -19.94 8.97
C GLN A 263 -12.73 -20.23 10.27
N HIS A 264 -11.47 -19.80 10.38
CA HIS A 264 -10.68 -19.96 11.60
C HIS A 264 -11.29 -19.19 12.79
N ARG A 265 -11.71 -17.93 12.60
CA ARG A 265 -12.41 -17.15 13.65
C ARG A 265 -13.69 -17.85 14.10
N SER A 266 -14.51 -18.32 13.15
CA SER A 266 -15.75 -19.04 13.45
C SER A 266 -15.47 -20.33 14.25
N ARG A 267 -14.40 -21.07 13.89
CA ARG A 267 -13.95 -22.25 14.66
C ARG A 267 -13.48 -21.90 16.06
N ALA A 268 -12.73 -20.81 16.21
CA ALA A 268 -12.24 -20.34 17.51
C ALA A 268 -13.40 -19.91 18.43
N GLU A 269 -14.37 -19.15 17.90
CA GLU A 269 -15.58 -18.74 18.61
C GLU A 269 -16.44 -19.95 19.01
N ALA A 270 -16.67 -20.89 18.10
CA ALA A 270 -17.40 -22.12 18.40
C ALA A 270 -16.70 -22.96 19.49
N LYS A 271 -15.36 -23.02 19.45
CA LYS A 271 -14.55 -23.69 20.49
C LYS A 271 -14.65 -22.99 21.84
N GLU A 272 -14.66 -21.66 21.86
CA GLU A 272 -14.84 -20.88 23.09
C GLU A 272 -16.25 -21.03 23.68
N LYS A 273 -17.29 -20.94 22.84
CA LYS A 273 -18.68 -21.22 23.23
C LYS A 273 -18.83 -22.63 23.81
N LEU A 274 -18.21 -23.62 23.16
CA LEU A 274 -18.24 -25.01 23.64
C LEU A 274 -17.59 -25.13 25.02
N ARG A 275 -16.43 -24.48 25.24
CA ARG A 275 -15.77 -24.44 26.56
C ARG A 275 -16.63 -23.76 27.61
N HIS A 276 -17.29 -22.66 27.25
CA HIS A 276 -18.17 -21.93 28.16
C HIS A 276 -19.40 -22.76 28.57
N CYS A 277 -20.15 -23.32 27.62
CA CYS A 277 -21.30 -24.18 27.95
C CYS A 277 -20.87 -25.48 28.64
N HIS A 278 -19.66 -26.01 28.39
CA HIS A 278 -19.16 -27.18 29.09
C HIS A 278 -19.04 -26.94 30.61
N GLY A 279 -18.65 -25.74 31.02
CA GLY A 279 -18.57 -25.34 32.43
C GLY A 279 -19.85 -24.79 33.04
N SER A 280 -20.88 -24.47 32.24
CA SER A 280 -22.10 -23.83 32.74
C SER A 280 -23.00 -24.80 33.52
N GLY A 281 -22.98 -26.09 33.15
CA GLY A 281 -23.83 -27.14 33.71
C GLY A 281 -25.24 -27.20 33.13
N ASP A 282 -25.53 -26.39 32.10
CA ASP A 282 -26.79 -26.39 31.37
C ASP A 282 -26.70 -27.33 30.15
N PRO A 283 -27.44 -28.47 30.14
CA PRO A 283 -27.42 -29.43 29.03
C PRO A 283 -27.96 -28.85 27.71
N VAL A 284 -28.87 -27.87 27.74
CA VAL A 284 -29.46 -27.27 26.53
C VAL A 284 -28.44 -26.34 25.85
N CYS A 285 -27.76 -25.49 26.63
CA CYS A 285 -26.63 -24.66 26.14
C CYS A 285 -25.55 -25.55 25.50
N LEU A 286 -25.16 -26.63 26.18
CA LEU A 286 -24.09 -27.51 25.73
C LEU A 286 -24.45 -28.26 24.44
N GLU A 287 -25.70 -28.71 24.30
CA GLU A 287 -26.18 -29.34 23.07
C GLU A 287 -26.20 -28.36 21.89
N ALA A 288 -26.66 -27.12 22.10
CA ALA A 288 -26.64 -26.10 21.07
C ALA A 288 -25.20 -25.78 20.61
N ALA A 289 -24.27 -25.61 21.55
CA ALA A 289 -22.86 -25.37 21.27
C ALA A 289 -22.19 -26.56 20.56
N LEU A 290 -22.55 -27.81 20.90
CA LEU A 290 -22.08 -29.01 20.21
C LEU A 290 -22.55 -29.07 18.76
N ASN A 291 -23.83 -28.75 18.51
CA ASN A 291 -24.38 -28.73 17.15
C ASN A 291 -23.70 -27.64 16.29
N GLU A 292 -23.48 -26.45 16.86
CA GLU A 292 -22.72 -25.37 16.20
C GLU A 292 -21.28 -25.82 15.90
N ALA A 293 -20.56 -26.37 16.89
CA ALA A 293 -19.19 -26.86 16.73
C ALA A 293 -19.06 -27.96 15.67
N ARG A 294 -20.02 -28.89 15.60
CA ARG A 294 -20.09 -29.93 14.55
C ARG A 294 -20.33 -29.33 13.17
N SER A 295 -21.24 -28.35 13.06
CA SER A 295 -21.56 -27.71 11.78
C SER A 295 -20.35 -26.95 11.18
N ILE A 296 -19.47 -26.42 12.03
CA ILE A 296 -18.28 -25.63 11.65
C ILE A 296 -17.02 -26.52 11.51
N GLY A 297 -17.10 -27.80 11.91
CA GLY A 297 -16.00 -28.76 11.84
C GLY A 297 -14.90 -28.50 12.87
N VAL A 298 -15.28 -28.17 14.11
CA VAL A 298 -14.32 -28.10 15.24
C VAL A 298 -13.77 -29.51 15.51
N PRO A 299 -12.45 -29.67 15.76
CA PRO A 299 -11.81 -30.97 15.91
C PRO A 299 -12.39 -31.85 17.03
N ASP A 300 -12.36 -33.16 16.78
CA ASP A 300 -13.14 -34.18 17.50
C ASP A 300 -12.86 -34.31 19.00
N ALA A 301 -11.66 -33.99 19.48
CA ALA A 301 -11.33 -34.20 20.90
C ALA A 301 -12.24 -33.41 21.85
N HIS A 302 -12.46 -32.12 21.57
CA HIS A 302 -13.29 -31.26 22.42
C HIS A 302 -14.80 -31.56 22.27
N THR A 303 -15.22 -31.97 21.08
CA THR A 303 -16.62 -32.35 20.84
C THR A 303 -16.93 -33.68 21.55
N LEU A 304 -16.01 -34.65 21.54
CA LEU A 304 -16.16 -35.91 22.28
C LEU A 304 -16.24 -35.70 23.81
N GLU A 305 -15.37 -34.85 24.38
CA GLU A 305 -15.42 -34.49 25.80
C GLU A 305 -16.76 -33.82 26.17
N ALA A 306 -17.22 -32.87 25.36
CA ALA A 306 -18.49 -32.20 25.57
C ALA A 306 -19.70 -33.14 25.39
N GLU A 307 -19.65 -34.10 24.48
CA GLU A 307 -20.69 -35.14 24.34
C GLU A 307 -20.78 -36.06 25.55
N ALA A 308 -19.64 -36.49 26.09
CA ALA A 308 -19.59 -37.29 27.31
C ALA A 308 -20.23 -36.52 28.47
N ARG A 309 -19.86 -35.24 28.62
CA ARG A 309 -20.43 -34.36 29.63
C ARG A 309 -21.93 -34.16 29.47
N LEU A 310 -22.42 -33.97 28.25
CA LEU A 310 -23.86 -33.85 27.97
C LEU A 310 -24.62 -35.11 28.38
N ARG A 311 -24.06 -36.31 28.15
CA ARG A 311 -24.68 -37.58 28.55
C ARG A 311 -24.76 -37.72 30.07
N GLU A 312 -23.74 -37.28 30.79
CA GLU A 312 -23.73 -37.24 32.27
C GLU A 312 -24.83 -36.33 32.79
N LEU A 313 -24.87 -35.07 32.31
CA LEU A 313 -25.87 -34.07 32.73
C LEU A 313 -27.30 -34.55 32.46
N ARG A 314 -27.58 -35.09 31.27
CA ARG A 314 -28.89 -35.67 30.93
C ARG A 314 -29.25 -36.90 31.76
N THR A 315 -28.27 -37.64 32.27
CA THR A 315 -28.53 -38.79 33.14
C THR A 315 -28.87 -38.34 34.55
N ALA A 316 -28.14 -37.35 35.08
CA ALA A 316 -28.48 -36.70 36.34
C ALA A 316 -29.87 -36.05 36.29
N GLU A 317 -30.19 -35.32 35.22
CA GLU A 317 -31.52 -34.71 35.03
C GLU A 317 -32.65 -35.75 35.03
N ARG A 318 -32.48 -36.86 34.30
CA ARG A 318 -33.46 -37.96 34.31
C ARG A 318 -33.61 -38.62 35.68
N GLN A 319 -32.55 -38.69 36.49
CA GLN A 319 -32.63 -39.22 37.85
C GLN A 319 -33.42 -38.28 38.77
N VAL A 320 -33.18 -36.97 38.68
CA VAL A 320 -33.97 -35.96 39.42
C VAL A 320 -35.43 -36.04 39.01
N GLN A 321 -35.73 -36.07 37.70
CA GLN A 321 -37.09 -36.17 37.18
C GLN A 321 -37.81 -37.43 37.68
N LYS A 322 -37.16 -38.60 37.62
CA LYS A 322 -37.73 -39.86 38.13
C LYS A 322 -38.00 -39.82 39.63
N ALA A 323 -37.07 -39.26 40.42
CA ALA A 323 -37.25 -39.11 41.86
C ALA A 323 -38.39 -38.13 42.18
N LEU A 324 -38.55 -37.08 41.36
CA LEU A 324 -39.63 -36.11 41.47
C LEU A 324 -41.00 -36.74 41.19
N GLU A 325 -41.09 -37.57 40.15
CA GLU A 325 -42.32 -38.29 39.77
C GLU A 325 -42.69 -39.39 40.77
N ALA A 326 -41.70 -40.09 41.32
CA ALA A 326 -41.91 -41.12 42.33
C ALA A 326 -42.38 -40.55 43.68
N GLY A 327 -42.12 -39.27 43.95
CA GLY A 327 -42.47 -38.62 45.21
C GLY A 327 -41.66 -39.11 46.43
N ASP A 328 -40.59 -39.88 46.21
CA ASP A 328 -39.72 -40.38 47.27
C ASP A 328 -38.70 -39.31 47.68
N ARG A 329 -38.85 -38.81 48.91
CA ARG A 329 -38.04 -37.72 49.46
C ARG A 329 -36.57 -38.09 49.61
N VAL A 330 -36.24 -39.35 49.93
CA VAL A 330 -34.86 -39.80 50.14
C VAL A 330 -34.13 -39.85 48.81
N HIS A 331 -34.76 -40.47 47.81
CA HIS A 331 -34.21 -40.54 46.46
C HIS A 331 -34.11 -39.14 45.81
N LEU A 332 -35.07 -38.25 46.06
CA LEU A 332 -35.02 -36.87 45.57
C LEU A 332 -33.86 -36.07 46.18
N SER A 333 -33.60 -36.22 47.48
CA SER A 333 -32.46 -35.56 48.14
C SER A 333 -31.14 -36.05 47.57
N ALA A 334 -30.97 -37.37 47.41
CA ALA A 334 -29.76 -37.95 46.84
C ALA A 334 -29.55 -37.53 45.37
N ALA A 335 -30.62 -37.48 44.56
CA ALA A 335 -30.56 -37.03 43.18
C ALA A 335 -30.21 -35.54 43.05
N LEU A 336 -30.74 -34.69 43.95
CA LEU A 336 -30.39 -33.26 43.99
C LEU A 336 -28.96 -33.00 44.44
N GLU A 337 -28.42 -33.79 45.39
CA GLU A 337 -27.01 -33.70 45.77
C GLU A 337 -26.09 -34.08 44.62
N GLU A 338 -26.41 -35.16 43.89
CA GLU A 338 -25.62 -35.54 42.71
C GLU A 338 -25.75 -34.51 41.57
N ALA A 339 -26.96 -33.98 41.32
CA ALA A 339 -27.15 -32.88 40.39
C ALA A 339 -26.32 -31.65 40.77
N ALA A 340 -26.24 -31.29 42.05
CA ALA A 340 -25.40 -30.21 42.55
C ALA A 340 -23.90 -30.48 42.39
N ARG A 341 -23.43 -31.71 42.65
CA ARG A 341 -22.03 -32.11 42.39
C ARG A 341 -21.66 -32.01 40.91
N GLN A 342 -22.59 -32.36 40.04
CA GLN A 342 -22.43 -32.21 38.59
C GLN A 342 -22.65 -30.77 38.11
N GLY A 343 -23.04 -29.84 39.00
CA GLY A 343 -23.36 -28.46 38.65
C GLY A 343 -24.55 -28.33 37.69
N LEU A 344 -25.46 -29.31 37.65
CA LEU A 344 -26.60 -29.34 36.74
C LEU A 344 -27.52 -28.14 37.00
N LYS A 345 -27.77 -27.35 35.95
CA LYS A 345 -28.69 -26.21 35.98
C LYS A 345 -29.81 -26.45 34.98
N THR A 346 -30.94 -26.94 35.47
CA THR A 346 -32.14 -27.11 34.66
C THR A 346 -33.38 -26.71 35.45
N PRO A 347 -34.48 -26.27 34.78
CA PRO A 347 -35.74 -25.97 35.46
C PRO A 347 -36.29 -27.13 36.30
N VAL A 348 -35.96 -28.37 35.92
CA VAL A 348 -36.33 -29.59 36.67
C VAL A 348 -35.66 -29.62 38.05
N VAL A 349 -34.40 -29.19 38.15
CA VAL A 349 -33.68 -29.09 39.43
C VAL A 349 -34.31 -28.02 40.31
N ASP A 350 -34.65 -26.86 39.75
CA ASP A 350 -35.31 -25.77 40.47
C ASP A 350 -36.69 -26.21 41.00
N GLU A 351 -37.48 -26.89 40.15
CA GLU A 351 -38.79 -27.44 40.54
C GLU A 351 -38.65 -28.51 41.63
N ALA A 352 -37.68 -29.42 41.48
CA ALA A 352 -37.39 -30.46 42.45
C ALA A 352 -36.95 -29.89 43.80
N GLN A 353 -36.10 -28.86 43.78
CA GLN A 353 -35.66 -28.16 44.97
C GLN A 353 -36.83 -27.44 45.66
N GLN A 354 -37.69 -26.76 44.90
CA GLN A 354 -38.90 -26.11 45.41
C GLN A 354 -39.87 -27.12 46.02
N LYS A 355 -40.11 -28.25 45.35
CA LYS A 355 -40.96 -29.33 45.86
C LYS A 355 -40.40 -29.95 47.13
N LEU A 356 -39.10 -30.22 47.20
CA LEU A 356 -38.46 -30.73 48.41
C LEU A 356 -38.59 -29.73 49.57
N GLN A 357 -38.37 -28.44 49.31
CA GLN A 357 -38.56 -27.39 50.32
C GLN A 357 -40.01 -27.31 50.80
N SER A 358 -40.99 -27.34 49.89
CA SER A 358 -42.43 -27.32 50.26
C SER A 358 -42.86 -28.55 51.07
N SER A 359 -42.26 -29.71 50.78
CA SER A 359 -42.48 -30.95 51.54
C SER A 359 -41.86 -30.88 52.93
N LYS A 360 -40.66 -30.28 53.06
CA LYS A 360 -40.01 -30.07 54.36
C LYS A 360 -40.78 -29.05 55.22
N THR A 361 -41.23 -27.93 54.65
CA THR A 361 -42.01 -26.94 55.38
C THR A 361 -43.38 -27.48 55.81
N SER A 362 -44.07 -28.25 54.96
CA SER A 362 -45.32 -28.91 55.35
C SER A 362 -45.14 -29.96 56.44
N GLY A 363 -44.05 -30.73 56.42
CA GLY A 363 -43.68 -31.66 57.49
C GLY A 363 -43.43 -30.96 58.83
N LEU A 364 -42.66 -29.87 58.82
CA LEU A 364 -42.40 -29.03 60.00
C LEU A 364 -43.71 -28.45 60.56
N VAL A 365 -44.56 -27.85 59.72
CA VAL A 365 -45.85 -27.28 60.12
C VAL A 365 -46.77 -28.35 60.72
N SER A 366 -46.76 -29.57 60.17
CA SER A 366 -47.55 -30.69 60.69
C SER A 366 -47.06 -31.16 62.06
N ALA A 367 -45.74 -31.29 62.25
CA ALA A 367 -45.15 -31.64 63.55
C ALA A 367 -45.45 -30.58 64.62
N ILE A 368 -45.38 -29.28 64.27
CA ILE A 368 -45.76 -28.17 65.15
C ILE A 368 -47.24 -28.27 65.54
N ARG A 369 -48.15 -28.47 64.58
CA ARG A 369 -49.59 -28.58 64.83
C ARG A 369 -49.94 -29.75 65.74
N GLN A 370 -49.25 -30.87 65.59
CA GLN A 370 -49.48 -32.10 66.37
C GLN A 370 -48.77 -32.08 67.73
N ARG A 371 -47.96 -31.06 68.02
CA ARG A 371 -47.10 -30.97 69.21
C ARG A 371 -46.18 -32.20 69.37
N ASP A 372 -45.81 -32.84 68.27
CA ASP A 372 -44.90 -33.98 68.26
C ASP A 372 -43.46 -33.47 68.35
N TYR A 373 -42.90 -33.52 69.56
CA TYR A 373 -41.55 -33.05 69.83
C TYR A 373 -40.47 -33.88 69.12
N HIS A 374 -40.72 -35.17 68.90
CA HIS A 374 -39.80 -36.04 68.16
C HIS A 374 -39.87 -35.74 66.66
N GLY A 375 -41.07 -35.64 66.09
CA GLY A 375 -41.28 -35.21 64.71
C GLY A 375 -40.72 -33.83 64.42
N LEU A 376 -40.81 -32.89 65.37
CA LEU A 376 -40.24 -31.54 65.25
C LEU A 376 -38.71 -31.57 65.24
N ARG A 377 -38.08 -32.34 66.14
CA ARG A 377 -36.62 -32.51 66.16
C ARG A 377 -36.10 -33.14 64.86
N GLN A 378 -36.80 -34.14 64.35
CA GLN A 378 -36.44 -34.78 63.09
C GLN A 378 -36.60 -33.82 61.90
N ALA A 379 -37.72 -33.09 61.82
CA ALA A 379 -37.96 -32.10 60.76
C ALA A 379 -36.94 -30.94 60.79
N ILE A 380 -36.50 -30.51 61.98
CA ILE A 380 -35.44 -29.49 62.13
C ILE A 380 -34.08 -30.05 61.71
N ALA A 381 -33.75 -31.29 62.08
CA ALA A 381 -32.52 -31.93 61.63
C ALA A 381 -32.47 -32.04 60.09
N GLU A 382 -33.58 -32.44 59.47
CA GLU A 382 -33.72 -32.54 58.01
C GLU A 382 -33.71 -31.17 57.29
N ALA A 383 -34.11 -30.10 57.97
CA ALA A 383 -34.03 -28.73 57.47
C ALA A 383 -32.60 -28.15 57.56
N ASN A 384 -31.85 -28.48 58.61
CA ASN A 384 -30.50 -27.96 58.84
C ASN A 384 -29.43 -28.56 57.93
N VAL A 385 -29.61 -29.78 57.42
CA VAL A 385 -28.64 -30.43 56.51
C VAL A 385 -28.46 -29.67 55.19
N LEU A 386 -29.46 -28.92 54.73
CA LEU A 386 -29.33 -28.10 53.51
C LEU A 386 -28.74 -26.71 53.74
N PHE A 387 -28.86 -26.15 54.95
CA PHE A 387 -28.30 -24.82 55.28
C PHE A 387 -26.75 -24.81 55.22
N LEU A 388 -26.13 -25.98 55.33
CA LEU A 388 -24.68 -26.16 55.21
C LEU A 388 -24.22 -26.47 53.77
N ALA A 389 -25.12 -26.88 52.87
CA ALA A 389 -24.77 -27.31 51.52
C ALA A 389 -25.09 -26.26 50.42
N GLY A 390 -25.91 -25.24 50.72
CA GLY A 390 -26.21 -24.19 49.75
C GLY A 390 -26.80 -22.94 50.39
N CYS A 391 -26.19 -21.80 50.09
CA CYS A 391 -26.61 -20.42 50.34
C CYS A 391 -26.12 -19.73 51.63
N GLN A 392 -25.20 -18.82 51.36
CA GLN A 392 -25.01 -17.50 51.98
C GLN A 392 -26.29 -16.65 51.81
N LEU A 393 -27.40 -17.04 52.45
CA LEU A 393 -28.67 -16.29 52.48
C LEU A 393 -29.03 -15.86 53.90
N ASP A 394 -29.08 -14.54 54.06
CA ASP A 394 -29.71 -13.68 55.07
C ASP A 394 -29.83 -14.15 56.53
N LEU A 395 -29.15 -13.38 57.40
CA LEU A 395 -29.30 -13.34 58.86
C LEU A 395 -30.77 -13.23 59.33
N GLN A 396 -31.74 -12.88 58.49
CA GLN A 396 -33.15 -12.76 58.89
C GLN A 396 -33.79 -14.11 59.27
N ALA A 397 -33.38 -15.24 58.66
CA ALA A 397 -33.92 -16.55 59.05
C ALA A 397 -33.43 -17.00 60.43
N GLN A 398 -32.20 -16.64 60.81
CA GLN A 398 -31.67 -16.87 62.16
C GLN A 398 -32.39 -16.02 63.22
N CYS A 399 -32.85 -14.81 62.87
CA CYS A 399 -33.65 -14.00 63.80
C CYS A 399 -35.02 -14.62 64.10
N ILE A 400 -35.70 -15.24 63.13
CA ILE A 400 -37.03 -15.82 63.36
C ILE A 400 -36.93 -17.12 64.18
N LEU A 401 -35.94 -17.97 63.92
CA LEU A 401 -35.66 -19.16 64.75
C LEU A 401 -35.17 -18.79 66.16
N GLY A 402 -34.34 -17.74 66.29
CA GLY A 402 -33.90 -17.21 67.58
C GLY A 402 -35.07 -16.66 68.43
N VAL A 403 -35.99 -15.93 67.81
CA VAL A 403 -37.16 -15.37 68.52
C VAL A 403 -38.16 -16.45 68.95
N TRP A 404 -38.34 -17.52 68.17
CA TRP A 404 -39.25 -18.60 68.56
C TRP A 404 -38.70 -19.52 69.66
N ILE A 405 -37.39 -19.78 69.68
CA ILE A 405 -36.74 -20.51 70.80
C ILE A 405 -36.81 -19.67 72.09
N ILE A 406 -36.69 -18.34 71.99
CA ILE A 406 -36.80 -17.44 73.14
C ILE A 406 -38.26 -17.32 73.63
N CYS A 407 -39.25 -17.31 72.74
CA CYS A 407 -40.66 -17.23 73.13
C CYS A 407 -41.27 -18.59 73.57
N GLY A 408 -40.78 -19.72 73.05
CA GLY A 408 -41.29 -21.06 73.39
C GLY A 408 -40.72 -21.65 74.69
N CYS A 409 -39.55 -21.20 75.15
CA CYS A 409 -38.94 -21.65 76.41
C CYS A 409 -39.31 -20.76 77.62
N HIS A 410 -40.07 -19.68 77.43
CA HIS A 410 -40.40 -18.74 78.50
C HIS A 410 -41.36 -19.32 79.56
N ASP A 411 -42.03 -20.44 79.27
CA ASP A 411 -42.88 -21.13 80.24
C ASP A 411 -42.19 -22.28 81.00
N ALA A 412 -40.91 -22.61 80.70
CA ALA A 412 -40.25 -23.78 81.30
C ALA A 412 -38.94 -23.50 82.07
N LEU A 413 -38.31 -22.33 81.92
CA LEU A 413 -37.04 -22.05 82.61
C LEU A 413 -37.00 -20.60 83.14
N LYS A 414 -37.07 -20.46 84.47
CA LYS A 414 -36.63 -19.25 85.18
C LYS A 414 -35.13 -19.08 84.95
N ILE A 415 -34.76 -18.37 83.89
CA ILE A 415 -33.40 -17.90 83.66
C ILE A 415 -33.35 -16.41 83.97
N ASP A 416 -32.37 -16.03 84.78
CA ASP A 416 -32.17 -14.69 85.30
C ASP A 416 -32.13 -13.62 84.20
N LYS A 417 -32.86 -12.52 84.46
CA LYS A 417 -33.04 -11.35 83.58
C LYS A 417 -31.75 -10.60 83.21
N TRP A 418 -30.59 -10.99 83.72
CA TRP A 418 -29.32 -10.29 83.49
C TRP A 418 -28.54 -10.76 82.26
N SER A 419 -28.83 -11.94 81.72
CA SER A 419 -28.16 -12.47 80.52
C SER A 419 -28.75 -11.92 79.21
N LEU A 420 -29.98 -11.38 79.26
CA LEU A 420 -30.70 -10.92 78.06
C LEU A 420 -30.26 -9.53 77.57
N TRP A 421 -29.57 -8.74 78.41
CA TRP A 421 -29.18 -7.38 78.05
C TRP A 421 -27.82 -7.31 77.31
N LEU A 422 -26.96 -8.32 77.46
CA LEU A 422 -25.66 -8.39 76.78
C LEU A 422 -25.71 -8.94 75.34
N GLY A 423 -26.78 -9.66 74.99
CA GLY A 423 -26.97 -10.19 73.62
C GLY A 423 -27.48 -9.15 72.62
N ILE A 424 -28.24 -8.14 73.08
CA ILE A 424 -28.87 -7.15 72.21
C ILE A 424 -27.90 -5.99 71.86
N GLN A 425 -26.90 -5.70 72.70
CA GLN A 425 -25.90 -4.67 72.40
C GLN A 425 -24.85 -5.07 71.35
N ARG A 426 -24.70 -6.36 71.00
CA ARG A 426 -23.76 -6.80 69.96
C ARG A 426 -24.34 -6.79 68.54
N CYS A 427 -25.65 -6.62 68.36
CA CYS A 427 -26.28 -6.55 67.03
C CYS A 427 -26.30 -5.15 66.40
N THR A 428 -26.01 -4.09 67.16
CA THR A 428 -25.94 -2.71 66.62
C THR A 428 -24.54 -2.28 66.17
N ALA A 429 -23.54 -3.17 66.19
CA ALA A 429 -22.15 -2.85 65.89
C ALA A 429 -21.58 -3.49 64.60
N CYS A 430 -22.43 -4.02 63.70
CA CYS A 430 -21.99 -4.46 62.36
C CYS A 430 -22.78 -3.73 61.28
N ARG A 431 -22.37 -2.49 61.00
CA ARG A 431 -22.70 -1.75 59.79
C ARG A 431 -21.36 -1.44 59.11
N PRO A 432 -20.97 -2.09 58.00
CA PRO A 432 -19.96 -1.52 57.14
C PRO A 432 -20.64 -0.55 56.17
N ALA A 433 -20.02 0.61 56.02
CA ALA A 433 -20.14 1.45 54.85
C ALA A 433 -19.22 0.89 53.74
N MET A 434 -19.67 1.06 52.49
CA MET A 434 -19.10 0.61 51.20
C MET A 434 -19.28 -0.87 50.86
#